data_AF-A0A821SXL4-F1
#
_entry.id   AF-A0A821SXL4-F1
#
_cell.length_a   1.000
_cell.length_b   1.000
_cell.length_c   1.000
_cell.angle_alpha   90.00
_cell.angle_beta   90.00
_cell.angle_gamma   90.00
#
_symmetry.space_group_name_H-M   'P 1'
#
loop_
_entity.id
_entity.type
_entity.pdbx_description
1 polymer ?
#
loop_
_entity_poly.entity_id
_entity_poly.type
_entity_poly.pdbx_seq_one_letter_code
_entity_poly.pdbx_strand_id
1 'polypeptide(L)'
;MERNANAYSELFYHCIQVLNEYDHSISEETFLEQYFQDNKVPNEAFVSTILLDCIRHSTLLKTVTDIFYATDGINIRKSEQNIYKIIAYLIFYQLDSVGFKLLRGFIDSVQLNRVHQFLKFLIDDEHLQAIQKECMKLYEQEYIDEKIGRVIKTYLPDLRAILLDLSDAVEGRTAPRPVPEPTKSKPFNLTAPKARMVPIPKIIPKIDKARTVPKTTYELPRDHVELEKIREDNHRRGLNKLDQTRALHHHFLQTDKSSKTQSKISKIMQEREKNYRFDHFRANPPPKPEANKIPVKLNIATILKESQLYKKQEDDVRRRLMDFEAGGKDAQEFTQWQQTMQKQDYDDQMTTIERKRLEGKMSYEEAILARQRLTEENRRLAEELKRQTREAIEEHVKEKVKDEQRMKQLIDEVVSGRENAKLSQQKLQQYKADFVKQYKEEHKQMMKQALEDVSNSEMIESGRKACRLGG
;
A
#
# COMPACT_ATOMS: atom_id res chain seq x y z
N MET A 1 5.80 -4.73 -15.32
CA MET A 1 6.71 -3.83 -14.57
C MET A 1 7.46 -4.59 -13.47
N GLU A 2 6.85 -5.57 -12.80
CA GLU A 2 7.49 -6.37 -11.74
C GLU A 2 8.74 -7.17 -12.17
N ARG A 3 8.78 -7.71 -13.40
CA ARG A 3 9.97 -8.45 -13.89
C ARG A 3 11.24 -7.59 -13.99
N ASN A 4 11.11 -6.29 -14.24
CA ASN A 4 12.26 -5.39 -14.35
C ASN A 4 12.74 -4.91 -12.97
N ALA A 5 11.83 -4.75 -11.99
CA ALA A 5 12.18 -4.39 -10.62
C ALA A 5 13.07 -5.47 -9.96
N ASN A 6 12.77 -6.75 -10.21
CA ASN A 6 13.60 -7.85 -9.70
C ASN A 6 15.00 -7.86 -10.33
N ALA A 7 15.14 -7.57 -11.62
CA ALA A 7 16.44 -7.51 -12.29
C ALA A 7 17.34 -6.38 -11.75
N TYR A 8 16.77 -5.20 -11.47
CA TYR A 8 17.51 -4.09 -10.86
C TYR A 8 17.88 -4.36 -9.41
N SER A 9 17.01 -5.04 -8.66
CA SER A 9 17.28 -5.46 -7.28
C SER A 9 18.43 -6.47 -7.20
N GLU A 10 18.43 -7.48 -8.08
CA GLU A 10 19.52 -8.45 -8.18
C GLU A 10 20.84 -7.78 -8.59
N LEU A 11 20.81 -6.89 -9.58
CA LEU A 11 22.00 -6.15 -10.04
C LEU A 11 22.58 -5.25 -8.94
N PHE A 12 21.73 -4.52 -8.22
CA PHE A 12 22.15 -3.65 -7.11
C PHE A 12 22.73 -4.45 -5.95
N TYR A 13 22.14 -5.61 -5.64
CA TYR A 13 22.65 -6.52 -4.62
C TYR A 13 24.09 -6.94 -4.93
N HIS A 14 24.38 -7.32 -6.18
CA HIS A 14 25.74 -7.66 -6.59
C HIS A 14 26.69 -6.46 -6.51
N CYS A 15 26.28 -5.26 -6.90
CA CYS A 15 27.11 -4.06 -6.71
C CYS A 15 27.49 -3.81 -5.24
N ILE A 16 26.55 -4.02 -4.31
CA ILE A 16 26.81 -3.89 -2.87
C ILE A 16 27.76 -4.98 -2.37
N GLN A 17 27.52 -6.24 -2.76
CA GLN A 17 28.32 -7.37 -2.30
C GLN A 17 29.77 -7.25 -2.75
N VAL A 18 30.00 -6.91 -4.02
CA VAL A 18 31.34 -6.69 -4.57
C VAL A 18 32.08 -5.62 -3.78
N LEU A 19 31.44 -4.51 -3.43
CA LEU A 19 32.06 -3.44 -2.60
C LEU A 19 32.25 -3.80 -1.12
N ASN A 20 31.49 -4.76 -0.59
CA ASN A 20 31.64 -5.24 0.78
C ASN A 20 32.76 -6.28 0.92
N GLU A 21 32.90 -7.15 -0.08
CA GLU A 21 33.85 -8.24 -0.10
C GLU A 21 35.22 -7.83 -0.65
N TYR A 22 35.29 -6.72 -1.39
CA TYR A 22 36.54 -6.21 -1.95
C TYR A 22 37.52 -5.79 -0.84
N ASP A 23 38.67 -6.47 -0.82
CA ASP A 23 39.82 -6.09 -0.01
C ASP A 23 40.89 -5.43 -0.90
N HIS A 24 41.57 -4.40 -0.39
CA HIS A 24 42.58 -3.64 -1.12
C HIS A 24 43.87 -4.45 -1.38
N SER A 25 43.94 -5.69 -0.86
CA SER A 25 45.08 -6.59 -0.98
C SER A 25 45.13 -7.35 -2.31
N ILE A 26 44.00 -7.45 -3.03
CA ILE A 26 43.86 -8.21 -4.28
C ILE A 26 43.68 -7.23 -5.45
N SER A 27 44.20 -7.58 -6.63
CA SER A 27 43.97 -6.80 -7.85
C SER A 27 42.47 -6.78 -8.22
N GLU A 28 41.97 -5.61 -8.60
CA GLU A 28 40.57 -5.34 -8.94
C GLU A 28 40.03 -6.31 -10.00
N GLU A 29 40.81 -6.59 -11.04
CA GLU A 29 40.45 -7.49 -12.13
C GLU A 29 40.38 -8.94 -11.67
N THR A 30 41.39 -9.39 -10.89
CA THR A 30 41.45 -10.76 -10.36
C THR A 30 40.30 -11.06 -9.39
N PHE A 31 39.92 -10.07 -8.57
CA PHE A 31 38.79 -10.19 -7.66
C PHE A 31 37.46 -10.31 -8.40
N LEU A 32 37.24 -9.46 -9.41
CA LEU A 32 36.03 -9.50 -10.24
C LEU A 32 35.89 -10.82 -10.99
N GLU A 33 36.98 -11.34 -11.56
CA GLU A 33 36.98 -12.65 -12.23
C GLU A 33 36.59 -13.79 -11.28
N GLN A 34 37.13 -13.80 -10.07
CA GLN A 34 36.78 -14.79 -9.06
C GLN A 34 35.30 -14.65 -8.62
N TYR A 35 34.83 -13.41 -8.43
CA TYR A 35 33.46 -13.14 -8.03
C TYR A 35 32.42 -13.57 -9.09
N PHE A 36 32.71 -13.35 -10.38
CA PHE A 36 31.82 -13.76 -11.47
C PHE A 36 31.82 -15.28 -11.71
N GLN A 37 32.91 -15.98 -11.36
CA GLN A 37 32.92 -17.45 -11.39
C GLN A 37 32.03 -18.05 -10.30
N ASP A 38 32.04 -17.45 -9.11
CA ASP A 38 31.27 -17.93 -7.95
C ASP A 38 29.78 -17.52 -8.02
N ASN A 39 29.46 -16.36 -8.61
CA ASN A 39 28.12 -15.79 -8.65
C ASN A 39 27.63 -15.53 -10.08
N LYS A 40 26.42 -15.99 -10.41
CA LYS A 40 25.78 -15.68 -11.70
C LYS A 40 25.20 -14.26 -11.71
N VAL A 41 25.93 -13.31 -12.29
CA VAL A 41 25.54 -11.90 -12.33
C VAL A 41 24.85 -11.54 -13.66
N PRO A 42 23.70 -10.81 -13.66
CA PRO A 42 22.94 -10.51 -14.86
C PRO A 42 23.56 -9.45 -15.80
N ASN A 43 24.61 -8.72 -15.37
CA ASN A 43 25.41 -7.81 -16.21
C ASN A 43 26.80 -7.54 -15.60
N GLU A 44 27.78 -8.37 -15.95
CA GLU A 44 29.14 -8.33 -15.40
C GLU A 44 29.89 -7.03 -15.72
N ALA A 45 29.74 -6.50 -16.94
CA ALA A 45 30.42 -5.26 -17.36
C ALA A 45 29.96 -4.04 -16.54
N PHE A 46 28.68 -3.98 -16.20
CA PHE A 46 28.13 -2.90 -15.40
C PHE A 46 28.61 -2.95 -13.95
N VAL A 47 28.60 -4.13 -13.34
CA VAL A 47 29.09 -4.31 -11.96
C VAL A 47 30.59 -4.01 -11.86
N SER A 48 31.37 -4.45 -12.87
CA SER A 48 32.81 -4.14 -12.96
C SER A 48 33.05 -2.64 -13.05
N THR A 49 32.33 -1.94 -13.93
CA THR A 49 32.48 -0.49 -14.11
C THR A 49 32.16 0.26 -12.81
N ILE A 50 31.07 -0.11 -12.13
CA ILE A 50 30.71 0.51 -10.85
C ILE A 50 31.78 0.29 -9.79
N LEU A 51 32.32 -0.93 -9.65
CA LEU A 51 33.37 -1.19 -8.68
C LEU A 51 34.60 -0.32 -8.96
N LEU A 52 35.12 -0.37 -10.18
CA LEU A 52 36.33 0.35 -10.59
C LEU A 52 36.17 1.85 -10.40
N ASP A 53 35.02 2.41 -10.78
CA ASP A 53 34.76 3.83 -10.63
C ASP A 53 34.50 4.24 -9.17
N CYS A 54 33.89 3.38 -8.35
CA CYS A 54 33.74 3.63 -6.92
C CYS A 54 35.10 3.63 -6.19
N ILE A 55 36.05 2.80 -6.64
CA ILE A 55 37.43 2.81 -6.14
C ILE A 55 38.14 4.08 -6.59
N ARG A 56 38.05 4.42 -7.89
CA ARG A 56 38.66 5.62 -8.48
C ARG A 56 38.20 6.91 -7.80
N HIS A 57 36.92 7.02 -7.49
CA HIS A 57 36.34 8.21 -6.86
C HIS A 57 36.09 8.04 -5.36
N SER A 58 36.78 7.08 -4.72
CA SER A 58 36.57 6.71 -3.32
C SER A 58 36.78 7.88 -2.34
N THR A 59 37.71 8.79 -2.62
CA THR A 59 38.00 9.98 -1.81
C THR A 59 36.81 10.93 -1.75
N LEU A 60 36.21 11.26 -2.90
CA LEU A 60 35.03 12.13 -2.98
C LEU A 60 33.78 11.45 -2.41
N LEU A 61 33.58 10.17 -2.72
CA LEU A 61 32.43 9.43 -2.19
C LEU A 61 32.52 9.28 -0.68
N LYS A 62 33.73 9.05 -0.14
CA LYS A 62 33.96 8.96 1.30
C LYS A 62 33.65 10.29 1.99
N THR A 63 34.14 11.43 1.50
CA THR A 63 33.84 12.75 2.10
C THR A 63 32.35 13.04 2.11
N VAL A 64 31.63 12.76 1.02
CA VAL A 64 30.17 12.93 0.96
C VAL A 64 29.48 12.04 2.00
N THR A 65 29.88 10.78 2.12
CA THR A 65 29.28 9.89 3.13
C THR A 65 29.64 10.28 4.56
N ASP A 66 30.86 10.75 4.82
CA ASP A 66 31.29 11.15 6.16
C ASP A 66 30.52 12.39 6.64
N ILE A 67 30.26 13.34 5.74
CA ILE A 67 29.40 14.51 6.03
C ILE A 67 27.96 14.06 6.29
N PHE A 68 27.42 13.14 5.49
CA PHE A 68 26.09 12.60 5.71
C PHE A 68 25.94 11.94 7.08
N TYR A 69 26.91 11.12 7.51
CA TYR A 69 26.89 10.49 8.83
C TYR A 69 27.05 11.48 9.98
N ALA A 70 27.64 12.66 9.74
CA ALA A 70 27.78 13.71 10.74
C ALA A 70 26.48 14.52 10.94
N THR A 71 25.65 14.66 9.91
CA THR A 71 24.42 15.46 9.95
C THR A 71 23.18 14.60 10.20
N ASP A 72 22.72 13.89 9.17
CA ASP A 72 21.43 13.18 9.14
C ASP A 72 21.57 11.67 9.37
N GLY A 73 22.75 11.10 9.13
CA GLY A 73 22.99 9.66 9.14
C GLY A 73 23.22 9.02 10.52
N ILE A 74 22.97 9.72 11.63
CA ILE A 74 23.28 9.24 13.00
C ILE A 74 22.57 7.92 13.32
N ASN A 75 21.33 7.75 12.83
CA ASN A 75 20.51 6.55 13.07
C ASN A 75 20.75 5.41 12.07
N ILE A 76 21.63 5.61 11.07
CA ILE A 76 21.90 4.65 10.01
C ILE A 76 23.14 3.82 10.35
N ARG A 77 23.09 2.51 10.06
CA ARG A 77 24.20 1.61 10.33
C ARG A 77 25.38 1.90 9.39
N LYS A 78 26.61 1.90 9.94
CA LYS A 78 27.85 2.02 9.15
C LYS A 78 28.08 0.87 8.18
N SER A 79 27.52 -0.32 8.46
CA SER A 79 27.56 -1.47 7.54
C SER A 79 26.88 -1.20 6.19
N GLU A 80 26.07 -0.16 6.11
CA GLU A 80 25.30 0.21 4.92
C GLU A 80 25.94 1.38 4.16
N GLN A 81 27.13 1.84 4.57
CA GLN A 81 27.83 2.96 3.94
C GLN A 81 28.02 2.77 2.44
N ASN A 82 28.28 1.54 2.00
CA ASN A 82 28.50 1.22 0.59
C ASN A 82 27.24 1.45 -0.28
N ILE A 83 26.03 1.34 0.28
CA ILE A 83 24.78 1.67 -0.43
C ILE A 83 24.77 3.16 -0.79
N TYR A 84 25.10 4.03 0.17
CA TYR A 84 25.14 5.49 -0.04
C TYR A 84 26.28 5.91 -0.96
N LYS A 85 27.43 5.21 -0.93
CA LYS A 85 28.52 5.45 -1.89
C LYS A 85 28.09 5.15 -3.32
N ILE A 86 27.43 4.03 -3.56
CA ILE A 86 26.94 3.67 -4.90
C ILE A 86 25.88 4.67 -5.36
N ILE A 87 24.93 5.05 -4.49
CA ILE A 87 23.91 6.04 -4.84
C ILE A 87 24.55 7.41 -5.14
N ALA A 88 25.53 7.85 -4.35
CA ALA A 88 26.26 9.09 -4.60
C ALA A 88 27.05 9.04 -5.91
N TYR A 89 27.68 7.91 -6.23
CA TYR A 89 28.36 7.71 -7.51
C TYR A 89 27.37 7.79 -8.69
N LEU A 90 26.25 7.09 -8.58
CA LEU A 90 25.19 7.14 -9.59
C LEU A 90 24.66 8.57 -9.76
N ILE A 91 24.61 9.34 -8.67
CA ILE A 91 24.14 10.73 -8.67
C ILE A 91 25.14 11.67 -9.36
N PHE A 92 26.42 11.62 -9.00
CA PHE A 92 27.41 12.59 -9.50
C PHE A 92 28.02 12.24 -10.84
N TYR A 93 28.17 10.95 -11.16
CA TYR A 93 28.94 10.50 -12.32
C TYR A 93 28.08 9.84 -13.41
N GLN A 94 26.95 9.22 -13.04
CA GLN A 94 26.21 8.37 -13.97
C GLN A 94 24.86 8.95 -14.44
N LEU A 95 24.34 10.03 -13.84
CA LEU A 95 23.08 10.63 -14.31
C LEU A 95 23.17 11.17 -15.74
N ASP A 96 24.29 11.78 -16.11
CA ASP A 96 24.49 12.35 -17.45
C ASP A 96 24.50 11.27 -18.54
N SER A 97 25.03 10.07 -18.24
CA SER A 97 25.26 9.01 -19.22
C SER A 97 24.09 8.02 -19.33
N VAL A 98 23.43 7.72 -18.22
CA VAL A 98 22.43 6.63 -18.11
C VAL A 98 21.00 7.14 -17.90
N GLY A 99 20.86 8.34 -17.33
CA GLY A 99 19.57 8.98 -17.05
C GLY A 99 18.79 8.37 -15.88
N PHE A 100 17.68 9.04 -15.54
CA PHE A 100 16.88 8.74 -14.33
C PHE A 100 16.21 7.37 -14.26
N LYS A 101 16.08 6.67 -15.39
CA LYS A 101 15.36 5.39 -15.40
C LYS A 101 16.09 4.31 -14.61
N LEU A 102 17.42 4.25 -14.71
CA LEU A 102 18.19 3.29 -13.91
C LEU A 102 18.28 3.74 -12.46
N LEU A 103 18.47 5.03 -12.21
CA LEU A 103 18.49 5.59 -10.85
C LEU A 103 17.18 5.27 -10.13
N ARG A 104 16.02 5.49 -10.75
CA ARG A 104 14.72 5.15 -10.19
C ARG A 104 14.56 3.64 -9.95
N GLY A 105 14.98 2.81 -10.91
CA GLY A 105 14.98 1.36 -10.73
C GLY A 105 15.83 0.87 -9.55
N PHE A 106 16.97 1.51 -9.30
CA PHE A 106 17.80 1.23 -8.13
C PHE A 106 17.19 1.76 -6.83
N ILE A 107 16.67 2.99 -6.83
CA ILE A 107 16.01 3.58 -5.65
C ILE A 107 14.80 2.74 -5.22
N ASP A 108 13.96 2.31 -6.16
CA ASP A 108 12.77 1.49 -5.89
C ASP A 108 13.15 0.10 -5.32
N SER A 109 14.36 -0.39 -5.63
CA SER A 109 14.86 -1.68 -5.12
C SER A 109 15.43 -1.62 -3.70
N VAL A 110 15.71 -0.41 -3.19
CA VAL A 110 16.31 -0.17 -1.87
C VAL A 110 15.22 0.26 -0.88
N GLN A 111 15.49 0.10 0.42
CA GLN A 111 14.53 0.49 1.46
C GLN A 111 14.22 2.00 1.41
N LEU A 112 12.93 2.31 1.19
CA LEU A 112 12.43 3.66 0.89
C LEU A 112 12.84 4.71 1.93
N ASN A 113 12.72 4.39 3.22
CA ASN A 113 13.02 5.33 4.32
C ASN A 113 14.48 5.81 4.31
N ARG A 114 15.41 4.92 3.92
CA ARG A 114 16.86 5.16 3.98
C ARG A 114 17.33 6.05 2.84
N VAL A 115 16.84 5.74 1.64
CA VAL A 115 17.16 6.51 0.44
C VAL A 115 16.49 7.88 0.47
N HIS A 116 15.26 7.96 0.99
CA HIS A 116 14.57 9.23 1.19
C HIS A 116 15.40 10.18 2.08
N GLN A 117 15.94 9.69 3.20
CA GLN A 117 16.78 10.51 4.08
C GLN A 117 18.08 10.97 3.40
N PHE A 118 18.74 10.10 2.64
CA PHE A 118 19.96 10.44 1.92
C PHE A 118 19.73 11.42 0.76
N LEU A 119 18.64 11.25 0.00
CA LEU A 119 18.26 12.18 -1.06
C LEU A 119 17.84 13.54 -0.52
N LYS A 120 17.12 13.58 0.61
CA LYS A 120 16.78 14.82 1.31
C LYS A 120 18.04 15.61 1.68
N PHE A 121 19.05 14.91 2.21
CA PHE A 121 20.35 15.49 2.53
C PHE A 121 21.06 16.08 1.30
N LEU A 122 21.07 15.36 0.17
CA LEU A 122 21.75 15.84 -1.05
C LEU A 122 21.03 17.02 -1.74
N ILE A 123 19.72 17.17 -1.53
CA ILE A 123 18.91 18.25 -2.12
C ILE A 123 18.98 19.53 -1.28
N ASP A 124 19.37 19.44 -0.01
CA ASP A 124 19.45 20.59 0.87
C ASP A 124 20.65 21.50 0.51
N ASP A 125 20.36 22.79 0.32
CA ASP A 125 21.34 23.77 -0.16
C ASP A 125 22.45 24.02 0.89
N GLU A 126 22.14 23.94 2.18
CA GLU A 126 23.12 24.12 3.26
C GLU A 126 24.13 22.96 3.30
N HIS A 127 23.63 21.72 3.19
CA HIS A 127 24.44 20.52 3.15
C HIS A 127 25.26 20.43 1.87
N LEU A 128 24.70 20.85 0.74
CA LEU A 128 25.42 20.92 -0.53
C LEU A 128 26.61 21.89 -0.46
N GLN A 129 26.43 23.06 0.15
CA GLN A 129 27.53 24.00 0.37
C GLN A 129 28.61 23.43 1.30
N ALA A 130 28.23 22.67 2.33
CA ALA A 130 29.18 21.99 3.20
C ALA A 130 29.99 20.93 2.44
N ILE A 131 29.34 20.12 1.60
CA ILE A 131 30.00 19.14 0.73
C ILE A 131 30.98 19.84 -0.22
N GLN A 132 30.55 20.92 -0.88
CA GLN A 132 31.39 21.68 -1.80
C GLN A 132 32.63 22.25 -1.09
N LYS A 133 32.47 22.84 0.10
CA LYS A 133 33.60 23.38 0.89
C LYS A 133 34.62 22.31 1.30
N GLU A 134 34.15 21.13 1.72
CA GLU A 134 35.06 20.03 2.07
C GLU A 134 35.70 19.39 0.82
N CYS A 135 34.97 19.30 -0.29
CA CYS A 135 35.52 18.81 -1.54
C CYS A 135 36.54 19.78 -2.15
N MET A 136 36.38 21.10 -1.98
CA MET A 136 37.31 22.14 -2.46
C MET A 136 38.70 22.03 -1.82
N LYS A 137 38.82 21.32 -0.68
CA LYS A 137 40.12 21.02 -0.06
C LYS A 137 40.87 19.90 -0.78
N LEU A 138 40.15 19.04 -1.51
CA LEU A 138 40.67 17.83 -2.16
C LEU A 138 40.74 17.94 -3.68
N TYR A 139 39.88 18.76 -4.29
CA TYR A 139 39.75 18.92 -5.74
C TYR A 139 39.69 20.39 -6.15
N GLU A 140 40.02 20.65 -7.42
CA GLU A 140 39.90 21.98 -8.02
C GLU A 140 38.44 22.45 -8.06
N GLN A 141 38.25 23.76 -7.90
CA GLN A 141 36.93 24.38 -7.83
C GLN A 141 36.10 24.11 -9.09
N GLU A 142 36.72 24.20 -10.27
CA GLU A 142 36.05 23.98 -11.57
C GLU A 142 35.48 22.56 -11.68
N TYR A 143 36.24 21.56 -11.21
CA TYR A 143 35.82 20.17 -11.20
C TYR A 143 34.60 19.93 -10.30
N ILE A 144 34.55 20.58 -9.13
CA ILE A 144 33.44 20.44 -8.17
C ILE A 144 32.20 21.16 -8.69
N ASP A 145 32.36 22.36 -9.24
CA ASP A 145 31.26 23.14 -9.79
C ASP A 145 30.65 22.41 -11.00
N GLU A 146 31.46 21.72 -11.81
CA GLU A 146 30.97 20.91 -12.92
C GLU A 146 30.32 19.59 -12.47
N LYS A 147 30.92 18.83 -11.54
CA LYS A 147 30.43 17.49 -11.20
C LYS A 147 29.38 17.44 -10.09
N ILE A 148 29.49 18.32 -9.10
CA ILE A 148 28.52 18.38 -7.99
C ILE A 148 27.50 19.50 -8.26
N GLY A 149 27.99 20.70 -8.55
CA GLY A 149 27.15 21.90 -8.70
C GLY A 149 26.20 21.83 -9.88
N ARG A 150 26.71 21.55 -11.08
CA ARG A 150 25.90 21.49 -12.31
C ARG A 150 24.94 20.30 -12.31
N VAL A 151 25.40 19.12 -11.91
CA VAL A 151 24.60 17.88 -11.94
C VAL A 151 23.40 18.00 -11.01
N ILE A 152 23.61 18.43 -9.75
CA ILE A 152 22.49 18.62 -8.82
C ILE A 152 21.53 19.71 -9.31
N LYS A 153 22.03 20.84 -9.82
CA LYS A 153 21.15 21.93 -10.32
C LYS A 153 20.32 21.52 -11.54
N THR A 154 20.92 20.76 -12.46
CA THR A 154 20.25 20.31 -13.69
C THR A 154 19.15 19.30 -13.38
N TYR A 155 19.43 18.40 -12.44
CA TYR A 155 18.58 17.25 -12.09
C TYR A 155 17.72 17.45 -10.85
N LEU A 156 17.78 18.65 -10.27
CA LEU A 156 17.00 19.09 -9.13
C LEU A 156 15.49 18.83 -9.26
N PRO A 157 14.80 19.22 -10.36
CA PRO A 157 13.35 19.03 -10.45
C PRO A 157 12.95 17.56 -10.44
N ASP A 158 13.73 16.69 -11.10
CA ASP A 158 13.47 15.26 -11.17
C ASP A 158 13.80 14.55 -9.85
N LEU A 159 14.89 14.94 -9.18
CA LEU A 159 15.24 14.44 -7.84
C LEU A 159 14.19 14.84 -6.80
N ARG A 160 13.63 16.05 -6.89
CA ARG A 160 12.49 16.49 -6.05
C ARG A 160 11.22 15.70 -6.32
N ALA A 161 10.94 15.35 -7.57
CA ALA A 161 9.80 14.50 -7.91
C ALA A 161 9.94 13.09 -7.30
N ILE A 162 11.14 12.49 -7.38
CA ILE A 162 11.43 11.20 -6.74
C ILE A 162 11.33 11.32 -5.21
N LEU A 163 11.82 12.41 -4.62
CA LEU A 163 11.72 12.64 -3.18
C LEU A 163 10.27 12.74 -2.72
N LEU A 164 9.40 13.38 -3.49
CA LEU A 164 7.96 13.49 -3.22
C LEU A 164 7.28 12.12 -3.29
N ASP A 165 7.51 11.36 -4.36
CA ASP A 165 7.00 9.99 -4.51
C ASP A 165 7.44 9.08 -3.34
N LEU A 166 8.71 9.21 -2.90
CA LEU A 166 9.23 8.50 -1.75
C LEU A 166 8.60 8.97 -0.44
N SER A 167 8.38 10.28 -0.25
CA SER A 167 7.73 10.83 0.95
C SER A 167 6.30 10.30 1.09
N ASP A 168 5.54 10.30 -0.01
CA ASP A 168 4.18 9.76 -0.05
C ASP A 168 4.16 8.26 0.23
N ALA A 169 5.13 7.51 -0.27
CA ALA A 169 5.27 6.08 0.00
C ALA A 169 5.69 5.77 1.45
N VAL A 170 6.57 6.58 2.05
CA VAL A 170 7.01 6.48 3.45
C VAL A 170 5.86 6.82 4.41
N GLU A 171 5.07 7.84 4.10
CA GLU A 171 3.91 8.27 4.89
C GLU A 171 2.66 7.39 4.64
N GLY A 172 2.72 6.44 3.71
CA GLY A 172 1.60 5.56 3.36
C GLY A 172 0.45 6.29 2.65
N ARG A 173 0.70 7.50 2.13
CA ARG A 173 -0.26 8.25 1.31
C ARG A 173 -0.30 7.62 -0.07
N THR A 174 -1.09 6.56 -0.24
CA THR A 174 -1.36 6.05 -1.57
C THR A 174 -2.12 7.10 -2.36
N ALA A 175 -1.66 7.41 -3.57
CA ALA A 175 -2.39 8.27 -4.51
C ALA A 175 -3.86 7.84 -4.55
N PRO A 176 -4.83 8.77 -4.41
CA PRO A 176 -6.24 8.43 -4.43
C PRO A 176 -6.54 7.63 -5.68
N ARG A 177 -7.13 6.43 -5.54
CA ARG A 177 -7.60 5.69 -6.71
C ARG A 177 -8.52 6.63 -7.49
N PRO A 178 -8.34 6.77 -8.83
CA PRO A 178 -9.23 7.59 -9.62
C PRO A 178 -10.64 7.05 -9.41
N VAL A 179 -11.48 7.85 -8.75
CA VAL A 179 -12.88 7.52 -8.52
C VAL A 179 -13.52 7.51 -9.92
N PRO A 180 -14.09 6.38 -10.37
CA PRO A 180 -14.76 6.36 -11.67
C PRO A 180 -15.83 7.45 -11.67
N GLU A 181 -15.87 8.24 -12.74
CA GLU A 181 -16.89 9.28 -12.89
C GLU A 181 -18.29 8.65 -12.72
N PRO A 182 -19.21 9.29 -11.98
CA PRO A 182 -20.55 8.76 -11.78
C PRO A 182 -21.24 8.50 -13.13
N THR A 183 -21.75 7.27 -13.33
CA THR A 183 -22.51 6.89 -14.53
C THR A 183 -23.70 7.84 -14.71
N LYS A 184 -23.62 8.74 -15.70
CA LYS A 184 -24.74 9.60 -16.09
C LYS A 184 -25.82 8.74 -16.76
N SER A 185 -27.02 8.69 -16.20
CA SER A 185 -28.14 7.97 -16.79
C SER A 185 -28.55 8.63 -18.11
N LYS A 186 -28.62 7.83 -19.18
CA LYS A 186 -29.15 8.27 -20.47
C LYS A 186 -30.68 8.13 -20.42
N PRO A 187 -31.48 9.18 -20.68
CA PRO A 187 -32.93 9.06 -20.66
C PRO A 187 -33.38 8.06 -21.71
N PHE A 188 -34.29 7.17 -21.34
CA PHE A 188 -34.92 6.24 -22.27
C PHE A 188 -35.97 6.99 -23.09
N ASN A 189 -36.05 6.70 -24.39
CA ASN A 189 -37.03 7.33 -25.27
C ASN A 189 -38.44 6.83 -24.91
N LEU A 190 -39.18 7.61 -24.12
CA LEU A 190 -40.62 7.40 -23.97
C LEU A 190 -41.32 7.71 -25.28
N THR A 191 -41.95 6.68 -25.85
CA THR A 191 -43.04 6.76 -26.84
C THR A 191 -42.74 7.53 -28.13
N ALA A 192 -42.03 6.86 -29.05
CA ALA A 192 -42.34 6.97 -30.48
C ALA A 192 -42.68 5.56 -30.99
N PRO A 193 -43.93 5.28 -31.40
CA PRO A 193 -44.27 3.98 -31.97
C PRO A 193 -43.50 3.80 -33.29
N LYS A 194 -42.70 2.73 -33.38
CA LYS A 194 -42.02 2.34 -34.61
C LYS A 194 -43.09 2.09 -35.69
N ALA A 195 -42.93 2.69 -36.87
CA ALA A 195 -43.86 2.52 -37.99
C ALA A 195 -44.02 1.03 -38.34
N ARG A 196 -45.26 0.59 -38.60
CA ARG A 196 -45.56 -0.81 -38.99
C ARG A 196 -44.97 -1.09 -40.36
N MET A 197 -43.99 -1.98 -40.43
CA MET A 197 -43.39 -2.42 -41.69
C MET A 197 -44.30 -3.45 -42.36
N VAL A 198 -44.56 -3.27 -43.65
CA VAL A 198 -45.23 -4.27 -44.50
C VAL A 198 -44.33 -5.51 -44.58
N PRO A 199 -44.85 -6.75 -44.53
CA PRO A 199 -44.03 -7.96 -44.62
C PRO A 199 -43.28 -7.99 -45.95
N ILE A 200 -41.96 -7.85 -45.90
CA ILE A 200 -41.09 -7.97 -47.07
C ILE A 200 -41.03 -9.46 -47.44
N PRO A 201 -41.24 -9.85 -48.71
CA PRO A 201 -41.10 -11.23 -49.16
C PRO A 201 -39.72 -11.78 -48.78
N LYS A 202 -39.67 -12.98 -48.17
CA LYS A 202 -38.40 -13.63 -47.80
C LYS A 202 -37.54 -13.82 -49.06
N ILE A 203 -36.48 -13.04 -49.17
CA ILE A 203 -35.45 -13.23 -50.19
C ILE A 203 -34.78 -14.57 -49.89
N ILE A 204 -34.82 -15.50 -50.85
CA ILE A 204 -34.14 -16.79 -50.75
C ILE A 204 -32.65 -16.48 -50.60
N PRO A 205 -32.00 -16.90 -49.49
CA PRO A 205 -30.60 -16.60 -49.27
C PRO A 205 -29.77 -17.26 -50.39
N LYS A 206 -29.04 -16.44 -51.15
CA LYS A 206 -27.99 -16.95 -52.03
C LYS A 206 -26.94 -17.57 -51.12
N ILE A 207 -26.71 -18.88 -51.29
CA ILE A 207 -25.70 -19.62 -50.54
C ILE A 207 -24.34 -19.04 -50.92
N ASP A 208 -23.67 -18.40 -49.97
CA ASP A 208 -22.29 -17.97 -50.15
C ASP A 208 -21.42 -19.18 -50.48
N LYS A 209 -20.49 -19.03 -51.43
CA LYS A 209 -19.51 -20.09 -51.72
C LYS A 209 -18.81 -20.47 -50.41
N ALA A 210 -18.61 -21.77 -50.20
CA ALA A 210 -18.00 -22.30 -49.00
C ALA A 210 -16.70 -21.56 -48.67
N ARG A 211 -16.58 -21.05 -47.44
CA ARG A 211 -15.35 -20.43 -46.96
C ARG A 211 -14.22 -21.45 -47.09
N THR A 212 -13.09 -21.03 -47.64
CA THR A 212 -11.88 -21.87 -47.62
C THR A 212 -11.56 -22.24 -46.18
N VAL A 213 -11.23 -23.51 -45.94
CA VAL A 213 -10.87 -23.98 -44.60
C VAL A 213 -9.75 -23.09 -44.03
N PRO A 214 -9.88 -22.61 -42.79
CA PRO A 214 -8.85 -21.80 -42.15
C PRO A 214 -7.52 -22.57 -42.12
N LYS A 215 -6.39 -21.87 -42.31
CA LYS A 215 -5.05 -22.48 -42.24
C LYS A 215 -4.78 -23.16 -40.89
N THR A 216 -5.43 -22.67 -39.83
CA THR A 216 -5.37 -23.23 -38.47
C THR A 216 -5.96 -24.63 -38.35
N THR A 217 -6.70 -25.12 -39.35
CA THR A 217 -7.18 -26.52 -39.38
C THR A 217 -6.04 -27.52 -39.63
N TYR A 218 -4.95 -27.07 -40.27
CA TYR A 218 -3.79 -27.91 -40.57
C TYR A 218 -2.60 -27.66 -39.62
N GLU A 219 -2.70 -26.64 -38.76
CA GLU A 219 -1.70 -26.34 -37.73
C GLU A 219 -2.08 -27.06 -36.44
N LEU A 220 -1.09 -27.70 -35.78
CA LEU A 220 -1.33 -28.34 -34.50
C LEU A 220 -1.70 -27.27 -33.44
N PRO A 221 -2.62 -27.59 -32.51
CA PRO A 221 -2.94 -26.71 -31.39
C PRO A 221 -1.69 -26.26 -30.63
N ARG A 222 -1.71 -25.04 -30.11
CA ARG A 222 -0.58 -24.47 -29.34
C ARG A 222 -0.15 -25.37 -28.18
N ASP A 223 -1.10 -26.04 -27.55
CA ASP A 223 -0.89 -26.97 -26.45
C ASP A 223 0.01 -28.16 -26.87
N HIS A 224 -0.08 -28.63 -28.11
CA HIS A 224 0.79 -29.70 -28.60
C HIS A 224 2.24 -29.25 -28.74
N VAL A 225 2.47 -28.01 -29.21
CA VAL A 225 3.82 -27.43 -29.33
C VAL A 225 4.42 -27.21 -27.94
N GLU A 226 3.61 -26.83 -26.95
CA GLU A 226 4.05 -26.65 -25.57
C GLU A 226 4.37 -27.99 -24.89
N LEU A 227 3.55 -29.02 -25.13
CA LEU A 227 3.80 -30.37 -24.64
C LEU A 227 5.08 -31.00 -25.24
N GLU A 228 5.38 -30.75 -26.51
CA GLU A 228 6.63 -31.19 -27.14
C GLU A 228 7.85 -30.55 -26.48
N LYS A 229 7.82 -29.23 -26.24
CA LYS A 229 8.89 -28.52 -25.50
C LYS A 229 9.08 -29.08 -24.10
N ILE A 230 7.98 -29.38 -23.38
CA ILE A 230 8.04 -29.99 -22.05
C ILE A 230 8.65 -31.40 -22.12
N ARG A 231 8.34 -32.20 -23.14
CA ARG A 231 8.94 -33.53 -23.36
C ARG A 231 10.43 -33.44 -23.63
N GLU A 232 10.87 -32.52 -24.48
CA GLU A 232 12.29 -32.29 -24.76
C GLU A 232 13.05 -31.83 -23.51
N ASP A 233 12.47 -30.91 -22.73
CA ASP A 233 13.06 -30.46 -21.48
C ASP A 233 13.17 -31.58 -20.44
N ASN A 234 12.13 -32.41 -20.33
CA ASN A 234 12.15 -33.58 -19.44
C ASN A 234 13.18 -34.62 -19.91
N HIS A 235 13.30 -34.85 -21.21
CA HIS A 235 14.32 -35.74 -21.78
C HIS A 235 15.73 -35.23 -21.46
N ARG A 236 15.99 -33.94 -21.68
CA ARG A 236 17.27 -33.28 -21.36
C ARG A 236 17.60 -33.35 -19.87
N ARG A 237 16.62 -33.08 -19.00
CA ARG A 237 16.79 -33.22 -17.54
C ARG A 237 17.11 -34.66 -17.14
N GLY A 238 16.44 -35.64 -17.76
CA GLY A 238 16.69 -37.06 -17.57
C GLY A 238 18.12 -37.45 -17.93
N LEU A 239 18.61 -37.00 -19.10
CA LEU A 239 19.99 -37.23 -19.54
C LEU A 239 21.00 -36.60 -18.58
N ASN A 240 20.83 -35.33 -18.23
CA ASN A 240 21.70 -34.65 -17.25
C ASN A 240 21.74 -35.39 -15.90
N LYS A 241 20.60 -35.92 -15.44
CA LYS A 241 20.53 -36.67 -14.19
C LYS A 241 21.23 -38.02 -14.29
N LEU A 242 21.10 -38.69 -15.43
CA LEU A 242 21.78 -39.93 -15.73
C LEU A 242 23.30 -39.72 -15.79
N ASP A 243 23.77 -38.64 -16.43
CA ASP A 243 25.20 -38.31 -16.49
C ASP A 243 25.76 -37.95 -15.12
N GLN A 244 25.01 -37.19 -14.31
CA GLN A 244 25.36 -36.97 -12.89
C GLN A 244 25.47 -38.28 -12.12
N THR A 245 24.54 -39.22 -12.34
CA THR A 245 24.53 -40.50 -11.65
C THR A 245 25.70 -41.38 -12.10
N ARG A 246 26.04 -41.38 -13.39
CA ARG A 246 27.23 -42.05 -13.93
C ARG A 246 28.51 -41.46 -13.35
N ALA A 247 28.61 -40.13 -13.26
CA ALA A 247 29.77 -39.47 -12.63
C ALA A 247 29.91 -39.84 -11.14
N LEU A 248 28.80 -40.04 -10.44
CA LEU A 248 28.76 -40.45 -9.03
C LEU A 248 28.81 -41.97 -8.82
N HIS A 249 28.83 -42.78 -9.89
CA HIS A 249 28.79 -44.24 -9.78
C HIS A 249 30.01 -44.81 -9.04
N HIS A 250 31.16 -44.11 -9.12
CA HIS A 250 32.40 -44.49 -8.44
C HIS A 250 32.51 -43.94 -7.00
N HIS A 251 31.51 -43.19 -6.52
CA HIS A 251 31.55 -42.52 -5.21
C HIS A 251 31.38 -43.49 -4.02
N PHE A 252 30.92 -44.72 -4.26
CA PHE A 252 30.85 -45.80 -3.27
C PHE A 252 32.23 -46.34 -2.85
N LEU A 253 33.28 -46.05 -3.61
CA LEU A 253 34.66 -46.46 -3.31
C LEU A 253 35.46 -45.38 -2.55
N GLN A 254 34.89 -44.19 -2.35
CA GLN A 254 35.53 -43.11 -1.61
C GLN A 254 35.16 -43.21 -0.12
N THR A 255 36.18 -43.36 0.73
CA THR A 255 36.03 -43.34 2.20
C THR A 255 35.84 -41.94 2.77
N ASP A 256 36.14 -40.92 1.97
CA ASP A 256 36.08 -39.53 2.37
C ASP A 256 34.64 -39.00 2.38
N LYS A 257 34.32 -38.26 3.43
CA LYS A 257 32.99 -37.63 3.58
C LYS A 257 32.83 -36.56 2.51
N SER A 258 31.63 -36.46 1.92
CA SER A 258 31.26 -35.39 0.97
C SER A 258 31.64 -33.99 1.48
N SER A 259 32.08 -33.11 0.59
CA SER A 259 32.41 -31.70 0.88
C SER A 259 31.29 -30.99 1.68
N LYS A 260 30.02 -31.28 1.37
CA LYS A 260 28.88 -30.73 2.12
C LYS A 260 28.83 -31.21 3.57
N THR A 261 29.18 -32.47 3.79
CA THR A 261 29.27 -33.07 5.13
C THR A 261 30.48 -32.52 5.89
N GLN A 262 31.62 -32.33 5.23
CA GLN A 262 32.80 -31.71 5.83
C GLN A 262 32.53 -30.24 6.22
N SER A 263 31.87 -29.47 5.35
CA SER A 263 31.44 -28.09 5.62
C SER A 263 30.43 -27.99 6.77
N LYS A 264 29.53 -28.98 6.90
CA LYS A 264 28.65 -29.07 8.07
C LYS A 264 29.42 -29.38 9.35
N ILE A 265 30.36 -30.32 9.30
CA ILE A 265 31.20 -30.66 10.46
C ILE A 265 32.04 -29.45 10.89
N SER A 266 32.63 -28.71 9.95
CA SER A 266 33.40 -27.51 10.28
C SER A 266 32.53 -26.39 10.85
N LYS A 267 31.32 -26.19 10.31
CA LYS A 267 30.34 -25.26 10.90
C LYS A 267 29.94 -25.65 12.32
N ILE A 268 29.66 -26.93 12.57
CA ILE A 268 29.35 -27.44 13.90
C ILE A 268 30.53 -27.22 14.85
N MET A 269 31.77 -27.47 14.41
CA MET A 269 32.97 -27.22 15.22
C MET A 269 33.14 -25.74 15.54
N GLN A 270 32.99 -24.85 14.54
CA GLN A 270 33.06 -23.39 14.74
C GLN A 270 31.95 -22.87 15.65
N GLU A 271 30.75 -23.44 15.58
CA GLU A 271 29.63 -23.08 16.45
C GLU A 271 29.89 -23.54 17.89
N ARG A 272 30.49 -24.72 18.05
CA ARG A 272 30.99 -25.21 19.34
C ARG A 272 32.07 -24.28 19.90
N GLU A 273 33.05 -23.88 19.09
CA GLU A 273 34.11 -22.94 19.47
C GLU A 273 33.58 -21.54 19.81
N LYS A 274 32.55 -21.06 19.09
CA LYS A 274 31.83 -19.82 19.44
C LYS A 274 31.15 -19.94 20.80
N ASN A 275 30.55 -21.09 21.11
CA ASN A 275 29.97 -21.36 22.43
C ASN A 275 31.03 -21.49 23.54
N TYR A 276 32.29 -21.81 23.19
CA TYR A 276 33.43 -21.80 24.11
C TYR A 276 34.18 -20.46 24.18
N ARG A 277 33.62 -19.35 23.67
CA ARG A 277 34.25 -18.02 23.82
C ARG A 277 34.14 -17.52 25.26
N PHE A 278 35.21 -17.75 26.03
CA PHE A 278 35.42 -17.26 27.40
C PHE A 278 35.44 -15.72 27.54
N ASP A 279 35.39 -14.96 26.44
CA ASP A 279 35.52 -13.50 26.42
C ASP A 279 34.22 -12.70 26.63
N HIS A 280 33.10 -13.34 27.00
CA HIS A 280 31.81 -12.64 27.15
C HIS A 280 31.55 -12.00 28.53
N PHE A 281 32.50 -12.09 29.47
CA PHE A 281 32.43 -11.31 30.70
C PHE A 281 33.70 -10.48 30.86
N ARG A 282 33.68 -9.26 30.32
CA ARG A 282 34.63 -8.23 30.74
C ARG A 282 34.17 -7.75 32.11
N ALA A 283 34.51 -8.51 33.14
CA ALA A 283 34.33 -8.10 34.52
C ALA A 283 34.90 -6.69 34.66
N ASN A 284 34.12 -5.75 35.23
CA ASN A 284 34.75 -4.54 35.74
C ASN A 284 35.87 -5.00 36.68
N PRO A 285 37.10 -4.48 36.53
CA PRO A 285 38.17 -4.83 37.45
C PRO A 285 37.63 -4.56 38.86
N PRO A 286 37.74 -5.54 39.79
CA PRO A 286 37.23 -5.35 41.13
C PRO A 286 37.83 -4.05 41.69
N PRO A 287 37.04 -3.25 42.44
CA PRO A 287 37.58 -2.06 43.09
C PRO A 287 38.84 -2.46 43.83
N LYS A 288 39.96 -1.80 43.51
CA LYS A 288 41.25 -2.09 44.15
C LYS A 288 41.02 -2.02 45.65
N PRO A 289 41.25 -3.10 46.41
CA PRO A 289 41.03 -3.07 47.85
C PRO A 289 41.97 -2.02 48.40
N GLU A 290 41.40 -0.95 48.97
CA GLU A 290 42.19 -0.07 49.82
C GLU A 290 42.86 -0.94 50.87
N ALA A 291 44.16 -0.73 51.08
CA ALA A 291 45.02 -1.51 51.96
C ALA A 291 44.67 -1.33 53.46
N ASN A 292 43.40 -1.12 53.78
CA ASN A 292 42.88 -1.21 55.13
C ASN A 292 42.43 -2.66 55.34
N LYS A 293 43.41 -3.55 55.57
CA LYS A 293 43.16 -4.83 56.22
C LYS A 293 42.66 -4.54 57.62
N ILE A 294 41.36 -4.28 57.75
CA ILE A 294 40.66 -4.60 58.99
C ILE A 294 40.71 -6.13 59.03
N PRO A 295 41.40 -6.76 59.99
CA PRO A 295 41.31 -8.20 60.14
C PRO A 295 39.86 -8.49 60.49
N VAL A 296 39.07 -8.90 59.50
CA VAL A 296 37.77 -9.51 59.74
C VAL A 296 38.09 -10.78 60.49
N LYS A 297 38.01 -10.69 61.82
CA LYS A 297 38.18 -11.80 62.74
C LYS A 297 37.03 -12.76 62.42
N LEU A 298 37.25 -13.68 61.47
CA LEU A 298 36.26 -14.67 61.10
C LEU A 298 35.85 -15.37 62.38
N ASN A 299 34.59 -15.16 62.77
CA ASN A 299 34.06 -15.75 63.98
C ASN A 299 34.26 -17.27 63.86
N ILE A 300 34.71 -17.94 64.93
CA ILE A 300 35.11 -19.36 64.90
C ILE A 300 33.99 -20.22 64.29
N ALA A 301 32.72 -19.85 64.54
CA ALA A 301 31.54 -20.47 63.95
C ALA A 301 31.50 -20.44 62.41
N THR A 302 32.00 -19.37 61.77
CA THR A 302 32.06 -19.23 60.31
C THR A 302 33.10 -20.19 59.72
N ILE A 303 34.28 -20.28 60.33
CA ILE A 303 35.33 -21.22 59.95
C ILE A 303 34.84 -22.66 60.10
N LEU A 304 34.10 -22.96 61.18
CA LEU A 304 33.54 -24.29 61.42
C LEU A 304 32.44 -24.66 60.41
N LYS A 305 31.58 -23.72 60.00
CA LYS A 305 30.57 -23.94 58.95
C LYS A 305 31.21 -24.20 57.59
N GLU A 306 32.24 -23.43 57.24
CA GLU A 306 32.99 -23.62 56.01
C GLU A 306 33.73 -24.97 56.01
N SER A 307 34.40 -25.29 57.12
CA SER A 307 35.05 -26.59 57.32
C SER A 307 34.06 -27.76 57.24
N GLN A 308 32.83 -27.59 57.75
CA GLN A 308 31.78 -28.61 57.66
C GLN A 308 31.28 -28.79 56.22
N LEU A 309 31.17 -27.71 55.44
CA LEU A 309 30.82 -27.79 54.02
C LEU A 309 31.89 -28.56 53.24
N TYR A 310 33.17 -28.23 53.44
CA TYR A 310 34.27 -28.95 52.79
C TYR A 310 34.31 -30.41 53.20
N LYS A 311 34.15 -30.73 54.50
CA LYS A 311 34.05 -32.12 54.96
C LYS A 311 32.90 -32.87 54.29
N LYS A 312 31.71 -32.25 54.14
CA LYS A 312 30.59 -32.88 53.42
C LYS A 312 30.94 -33.16 51.95
N GLN A 313 31.58 -32.21 51.28
CA GLN A 313 32.02 -32.38 49.90
C GLN A 313 33.09 -33.48 49.78
N GLU A 314 34.05 -33.52 50.70
CA GLU A 314 35.05 -34.59 50.80
C GLU A 314 34.40 -35.94 51.07
N ASP A 315 33.41 -36.01 51.95
CA ASP A 315 32.67 -37.24 52.26
C ASP A 315 31.81 -37.69 51.07
N ASP A 316 31.23 -36.77 50.30
CA ASP A 316 30.51 -37.07 49.06
C ASP A 316 31.46 -37.61 47.98
N VAL A 317 32.64 -37.00 47.83
CA VAL A 317 33.67 -37.46 46.89
C VAL A 317 34.23 -38.81 47.33
N ARG A 318 34.48 -39.00 48.63
CA ARG A 318 34.96 -40.26 49.20
C ARG A 318 33.92 -41.36 48.99
N ARG A 319 32.62 -41.07 49.20
CA ARG A 319 31.53 -42.02 48.89
C ARG A 319 31.54 -42.40 47.41
N ARG A 320 31.61 -41.42 46.50
CA ARG A 320 31.70 -41.70 45.06
C ARG A 320 32.92 -42.54 44.70
N LEU A 321 34.07 -42.27 45.30
CA LEU A 321 35.28 -43.08 45.11
C LEU A 321 35.09 -44.50 45.64
N MET A 322 34.52 -44.67 46.83
CA MET A 322 34.20 -46.00 47.38
C MET A 322 33.23 -46.76 46.48
N ASP A 323 32.22 -46.09 45.91
CA ASP A 323 31.28 -46.69 44.96
C ASP A 323 32.00 -47.13 43.66
N PHE A 324 33.00 -46.37 43.21
CA PHE A 324 33.83 -46.74 42.06
C PHE A 324 34.82 -47.86 42.38
N GLU A 325 35.45 -47.83 43.56
CA GLU A 325 36.38 -48.86 44.06
C GLU A 325 35.66 -50.19 44.32
N ALA A 326 34.40 -50.14 44.75
CA ALA A 326 33.51 -51.30 44.86
C ALA A 326 33.14 -51.89 43.48
N GLY A 327 33.54 -51.27 42.37
CA GLY A 327 33.40 -51.80 41.01
C GLY A 327 31.96 -51.93 40.52
N GLY A 328 31.01 -51.29 41.19
CA GLY A 328 29.59 -51.66 41.12
C GLY A 328 28.69 -50.77 40.25
N LYS A 329 29.18 -50.17 39.17
CA LYS A 329 28.28 -49.56 38.17
C LYS A 329 28.10 -50.52 37.01
N ASP A 330 27.09 -51.37 37.14
CA ASP A 330 26.68 -52.25 36.05
C ASP A 330 26.19 -51.42 34.86
N ALA A 331 26.58 -51.81 33.65
CA ALA A 331 26.17 -51.13 32.42
C ALA A 331 24.64 -51.17 32.22
N GLN A 332 23.95 -52.03 32.97
CA GLN A 332 22.50 -52.16 33.00
C GLN A 332 21.80 -50.88 33.46
N GLU A 333 22.27 -50.18 34.49
CA GLU A 333 21.64 -48.93 34.96
C GLU A 333 21.69 -47.84 33.89
N PHE A 334 22.84 -47.71 33.22
CA PHE A 334 23.00 -46.78 32.10
C PHE A 334 22.08 -47.13 30.93
N THR A 335 21.96 -48.42 30.62
CA THR A 335 21.08 -48.90 29.54
C THR A 335 19.60 -48.66 29.87
N GLN A 336 19.18 -48.92 31.11
CA GLN A 336 17.82 -48.65 31.59
C GLN A 336 17.51 -47.16 31.56
N TRP A 337 18.43 -46.31 32.02
CA TRP A 337 18.30 -44.87 31.93
C TRP A 337 18.16 -44.41 30.48
N GLN A 338 19.01 -44.90 29.57
CA GLN A 338 18.96 -44.56 28.15
C GLN A 338 17.63 -44.97 27.53
N GLN A 339 17.13 -46.18 27.81
CA GLN A 339 15.82 -46.64 27.34
C GLN A 339 14.68 -45.79 27.90
N THR A 340 14.77 -45.40 29.18
CA THR A 340 13.76 -44.56 29.83
C THR A 340 13.72 -43.17 29.21
N MET A 341 14.88 -42.56 28.97
CA MET A 341 14.98 -41.26 28.30
C MET A 341 14.46 -41.32 26.86
N GLN A 342 14.85 -42.35 26.09
CA GLN A 342 14.34 -42.53 24.73
C GLN A 342 12.82 -42.70 24.69
N LYS A 343 12.25 -43.43 25.66
CA LYS A 343 10.80 -43.59 25.77
C LYS A 343 10.11 -42.26 26.12
N GLN A 344 10.66 -41.51 27.07
CA GLN A 344 10.12 -40.19 27.43
C GLN A 344 10.18 -39.22 26.26
N ASP A 345 11.30 -39.15 25.54
CA ASP A 345 11.44 -38.32 24.35
C ASP A 345 10.43 -38.71 23.27
N TYR A 346 10.17 -40.00 23.09
CA TYR A 346 9.17 -40.49 22.15
C TYR A 346 7.74 -40.12 22.58
N ASP A 347 7.41 -40.31 23.86
CA ASP A 347 6.10 -39.97 24.41
C ASP A 347 5.85 -38.45 24.32
N ASP A 348 6.86 -37.62 24.60
CA ASP A 348 6.79 -36.17 24.46
C ASP A 348 6.60 -35.75 22.99
N GLN A 349 7.29 -36.39 22.06
CA GLN A 349 7.06 -36.17 20.62
C GLN A 349 5.63 -36.52 20.24
N MET A 350 5.12 -37.67 20.67
CA MET A 350 3.74 -38.08 20.36
C MET A 350 2.71 -37.12 20.97
N THR A 351 2.87 -36.70 22.21
CA THR A 351 1.97 -35.73 22.85
C THR A 351 2.00 -34.37 22.16
N THR A 352 3.17 -33.91 21.69
CA THR A 352 3.26 -32.64 20.94
C THR A 352 2.57 -32.73 19.58
N ILE A 353 2.64 -33.87 18.90
CA ILE A 353 1.94 -34.12 17.63
C ILE A 353 0.43 -34.12 17.86
N GLU A 354 -0.05 -34.82 18.89
CA GLU A 354 -1.47 -34.86 19.24
C GLU A 354 -2.00 -33.49 19.65
N ARG A 355 -1.24 -32.75 20.47
CA ARG A 355 -1.59 -31.38 20.87
C ARG A 355 -1.77 -30.48 19.65
N LYS A 356 -0.80 -30.45 18.73
CA LYS A 356 -0.88 -29.66 17.50
C LYS A 356 -2.07 -30.06 16.62
N ARG A 357 -2.37 -31.36 16.54
CA ARG A 357 -3.54 -31.86 15.80
C ARG A 357 -4.84 -31.36 16.41
N LEU A 358 -4.96 -31.38 17.74
CA LEU A 358 -6.15 -30.90 18.46
C LEU A 358 -6.28 -29.38 18.36
N GLU A 359 -5.20 -28.63 18.54
CA GLU A 359 -5.16 -27.18 18.33
C GLU A 359 -5.61 -26.80 16.92
N GLY A 360 -5.16 -27.54 15.90
CA GLY A 360 -5.61 -27.34 14.52
C GLY A 360 -7.11 -27.58 14.32
N LYS A 361 -7.70 -28.58 15.00
CA LYS A 361 -9.15 -28.82 14.96
C LYS A 361 -9.93 -27.73 15.69
N MET A 362 -9.49 -27.33 16.87
CA MET A 362 -10.11 -26.25 17.64
C MET A 362 -10.08 -24.93 16.88
N SER A 363 -8.94 -24.57 16.28
CA SER A 363 -8.80 -23.36 15.47
C SER A 363 -9.77 -23.36 14.27
N TYR A 364 -9.96 -24.51 13.63
CA TYR A 364 -10.93 -24.65 12.53
C TYR A 364 -12.38 -24.46 13.01
N GLU A 365 -12.76 -25.06 14.13
CA GLU A 365 -14.09 -24.89 14.72
C GLU A 365 -14.34 -23.44 15.17
N GLU A 366 -13.36 -22.81 15.82
CA GLU A 366 -13.41 -21.41 16.22
C GLU A 366 -13.57 -20.47 15.02
N ALA A 367 -12.86 -20.73 13.91
CA ALA A 367 -13.00 -19.97 12.69
C ALA A 367 -14.41 -20.10 12.08
N ILE A 368 -15.01 -21.29 12.11
CA ILE A 368 -16.40 -21.49 11.66
C ILE A 368 -17.37 -20.70 12.54
N LEU A 369 -17.24 -20.82 13.87
CA LEU A 369 -18.10 -20.11 14.81
C LEU A 369 -17.98 -18.59 14.68
N ALA A 370 -16.77 -18.07 14.48
CA ALA A 370 -16.53 -16.65 14.25
C ALA A 370 -17.23 -16.16 12.97
N ARG A 371 -17.16 -16.93 11.88
CA ARG A 371 -17.87 -16.62 10.63
C ARG A 371 -19.40 -16.64 10.82
N GLN A 372 -19.92 -17.59 11.59
CA GLN A 372 -21.35 -17.65 11.91
C GLN A 372 -21.79 -16.42 12.71
N ARG A 373 -21.06 -16.05 13.77
CA ARG A 373 -21.33 -14.85 14.57
C ARG A 373 -21.36 -13.58 13.71
N LEU A 374 -20.35 -13.40 12.86
CA LEU A 374 -20.27 -12.25 11.95
C LEU A 374 -21.45 -12.23 10.96
N THR A 375 -21.87 -13.40 10.48
CA THR A 375 -23.04 -13.51 9.59
C THR A 375 -24.34 -13.14 10.32
N GLU A 376 -24.50 -13.58 11.58
CA GLU A 376 -25.66 -13.24 12.41
C GLU A 376 -25.70 -11.76 12.78
N GLU A 377 -24.57 -11.16 13.14
CA GLU A 377 -24.46 -9.73 13.42
C GLU A 377 -24.81 -8.89 12.19
N ASN A 378 -24.26 -9.24 11.03
CA ASN A 378 -24.61 -8.58 9.77
C ASN A 378 -26.10 -8.72 9.44
N ARG A 379 -26.69 -9.90 9.72
CA ARG A 379 -28.13 -10.11 9.53
C ARG A 379 -28.94 -9.20 10.43
N ARG A 380 -28.61 -9.12 11.73
CA ARG A 380 -29.27 -8.24 12.69
C ARG A 380 -29.16 -6.78 12.30
N LEU A 381 -27.97 -6.33 11.90
CA LEU A 381 -27.74 -4.96 11.45
C LEU A 381 -28.52 -4.63 10.17
N ALA A 382 -28.60 -5.57 9.23
CA ALA A 382 -29.41 -5.40 8.02
C ALA A 382 -30.93 -5.36 8.32
N GLU A 383 -31.41 -6.16 9.28
CA GLU A 383 -32.79 -6.12 9.77
C GLU A 383 -33.11 -4.78 10.44
N GLU A 384 -32.20 -4.28 11.27
CA GLU A 384 -32.34 -2.97 11.93
C GLU A 384 -32.37 -1.82 10.91
N LEU A 385 -31.46 -1.83 9.93
CA LEU A 385 -31.44 -0.82 8.87
C LEU A 385 -32.72 -0.85 8.04
N LYS A 386 -33.26 -2.04 7.74
CA LYS A 386 -34.55 -2.19 7.05
C LYS A 386 -35.69 -1.61 7.86
N ARG A 387 -35.69 -1.79 9.19
CA ARG A 387 -36.69 -1.21 10.08
C ARG A 387 -36.64 0.31 10.06
N GLN A 388 -35.45 0.90 10.27
CA GLN A 388 -35.25 2.35 10.23
C GLN A 388 -35.62 2.94 8.87
N THR A 389 -35.24 2.27 7.77
CA THR A 389 -35.62 2.70 6.42
C THR A 389 -37.13 2.71 6.23
N ARG A 390 -37.83 1.70 6.77
CA ARG A 390 -39.30 1.63 6.70
C ARG A 390 -39.96 2.75 7.49
N GLU A 391 -39.49 3.00 8.71
CA GLU A 391 -39.98 4.10 9.56
C GLU A 391 -39.78 5.46 8.87
N ALA A 392 -38.60 5.72 8.29
CA ALA A 392 -38.33 6.94 7.55
C ALA A 392 -39.22 7.10 6.30
N ILE A 393 -39.50 6.01 5.57
CA ILE A 393 -40.42 6.03 4.43
C ILE A 393 -41.84 6.35 4.91
N GLU A 394 -42.31 5.75 6.01
CA GLU A 394 -43.63 6.02 6.56
C GLU A 394 -43.78 7.48 7.00
N GLU A 395 -42.77 8.07 7.62
CA GLU A 395 -42.74 9.49 7.97
C GLU A 395 -42.83 10.38 6.73
N HIS A 396 -42.00 10.10 5.72
CA HIS A 396 -42.00 10.86 4.47
C HIS A 396 -43.34 10.74 3.73
N VAL A 397 -43.98 9.56 3.73
CA VAL A 397 -45.33 9.39 3.16
C VAL A 397 -46.36 10.20 3.93
N LYS A 398 -46.31 10.21 5.28
CA LYS A 398 -47.21 11.03 6.11
C LYS A 398 -47.04 12.53 5.82
N GLU A 399 -45.82 13.01 5.65
CA GLU A 399 -45.56 14.40 5.27
C GLU A 399 -46.14 14.73 3.89
N LYS A 400 -45.91 13.87 2.88
CA LYS A 400 -46.47 14.06 1.55
C LYS A 400 -47.99 14.13 1.54
N VAL A 401 -48.67 13.27 2.31
CA VAL A 401 -50.13 13.31 2.43
C VAL A 401 -50.60 14.62 3.09
N LYS A 402 -49.91 15.11 4.11
CA LYS A 402 -50.22 16.42 4.74
C LYS A 402 -50.03 17.57 3.76
N ASP A 403 -48.96 17.56 2.97
CA ASP A 403 -48.71 18.59 1.97
C ASP A 403 -49.75 18.56 0.85
N GLU A 404 -50.17 17.38 0.40
CA GLU A 404 -51.29 17.24 -0.55
C GLU A 404 -52.60 17.81 0.02
N GLN A 405 -52.89 17.58 1.31
CA GLN A 405 -54.06 18.15 1.98
C GLN A 405 -53.98 19.68 2.05
N ARG A 406 -52.82 20.24 2.42
CA ARG A 406 -52.58 21.70 2.41
C ARG A 406 -52.76 22.30 1.02
N MET A 407 -52.24 21.62 -0.01
CA MET A 407 -52.38 22.06 -1.39
C MET A 407 -53.84 22.06 -1.84
N LYS A 408 -54.62 21.03 -1.49
CA LYS A 408 -56.06 20.99 -1.76
C LYS A 408 -56.80 22.14 -1.10
N GLN A 409 -56.53 22.42 0.18
CA GLN A 409 -57.12 23.57 0.89
C GLN A 409 -56.79 24.89 0.20
N LEU A 410 -55.55 25.09 -0.22
CA LEU A 410 -55.14 26.29 -0.95
C LEU A 410 -55.85 26.41 -2.30
N ILE A 411 -56.03 25.30 -3.02
CA ILE A 411 -56.79 25.28 -4.27
C ILE A 411 -58.25 25.67 -4.01
N ASP A 412 -58.89 25.13 -2.99
CA ASP A 412 -60.27 25.45 -2.63
C ASP A 412 -60.43 26.93 -2.21
N GLU A 413 -59.46 27.49 -1.48
CA GLU A 413 -59.40 28.93 -1.16
C GLU A 413 -59.25 29.79 -2.42
N VAL A 414 -58.38 29.39 -3.36
CA VAL A 414 -58.21 30.13 -4.63
C VAL A 414 -59.47 30.04 -5.50
N VAL A 415 -60.14 28.89 -5.54
CA VAL A 415 -61.39 28.70 -6.29
C VAL A 415 -62.52 29.54 -5.68
N SER A 416 -62.73 29.46 -4.38
CA SER A 416 -63.73 30.29 -3.68
C SER A 416 -63.42 31.78 -3.80
N GLY A 417 -62.13 32.17 -3.76
CA GLY A 417 -61.69 33.53 -4.06
C GLY A 417 -62.06 33.99 -5.46
N ARG A 418 -61.87 33.14 -6.48
CA ARG A 418 -62.28 33.42 -7.87
C ARG A 418 -63.80 33.55 -8.01
N GLU A 419 -64.56 32.69 -7.35
CA GLU A 419 -66.03 32.75 -7.34
C GLU A 419 -66.52 34.05 -6.69
N ASN A 420 -65.97 34.42 -5.55
CA ASN A 420 -66.28 35.68 -4.85
C ASN A 420 -65.91 36.91 -5.68
N ALA A 421 -64.76 36.89 -6.37
CA ALA A 421 -64.36 37.95 -7.29
C ALA A 421 -65.33 38.07 -8.47
N LYS A 422 -65.77 36.93 -9.04
CA LYS A 422 -66.75 36.89 -10.12
C LYS A 422 -68.12 37.41 -9.67
N LEU A 423 -68.59 37.02 -8.49
CA LEU A 423 -69.82 37.55 -7.88
C LEU A 423 -69.73 39.07 -7.64
N SER A 424 -68.58 39.54 -7.16
CA SER A 424 -68.34 40.98 -6.96
C SER A 424 -68.32 41.76 -8.27
N GLN A 425 -67.71 41.21 -9.33
CA GLN A 425 -67.76 41.78 -10.67
C GLN A 425 -69.19 41.84 -11.22
N GLN A 426 -70.00 40.79 -11.03
CA GLN A 426 -71.41 40.77 -11.44
C GLN A 426 -72.23 41.84 -10.69
N LYS A 427 -72.06 41.94 -9.36
CA LYS A 427 -72.70 43.00 -8.56
C LYS A 427 -72.30 44.40 -9.03
N LEU A 428 -71.02 44.62 -9.35
CA LEU A 428 -70.53 45.89 -9.87
C LEU A 428 -71.11 46.20 -11.26
N GLN A 429 -71.27 45.19 -12.13
CA GLN A 429 -71.91 45.36 -13.43
C GLN A 429 -73.40 45.70 -13.29
N GLN A 430 -74.13 45.02 -12.40
CA GLN A 430 -75.52 45.34 -12.09
C GLN A 430 -75.65 46.77 -11.57
N TYR A 431 -74.81 47.15 -10.60
CA TYR A 431 -74.78 48.52 -10.07
C TYR A 431 -74.49 49.56 -11.16
N LYS A 432 -73.52 49.33 -12.05
CA LYS A 432 -73.25 50.21 -13.20
C LYS A 432 -74.43 50.29 -14.17
N ALA A 433 -75.11 49.18 -14.44
CA ALA A 433 -76.27 49.15 -15.31
C ALA A 433 -77.45 49.93 -14.72
N ASP A 434 -77.71 49.78 -13.41
CA ASP A 434 -78.75 50.50 -12.70
C ASP A 434 -78.42 51.99 -12.59
N PHE A 435 -77.16 52.35 -12.32
CA PHE A 435 -76.69 53.73 -12.35
C PHE A 435 -76.89 54.37 -13.73
N VAL A 436 -76.59 53.66 -14.82
CA VAL A 436 -76.83 54.16 -16.18
C VAL A 436 -78.34 54.32 -16.47
N LYS A 437 -79.21 53.45 -15.94
CA LYS A 437 -80.67 53.60 -16.06
C LYS A 437 -81.16 54.83 -15.29
N GLN A 438 -80.74 54.98 -14.04
CA GLN A 438 -81.05 56.15 -13.21
C GLN A 438 -80.59 57.44 -13.89
N TYR A 439 -79.35 57.48 -14.38
CA TYR A 439 -78.82 58.63 -15.11
C TYR A 439 -79.61 58.93 -16.40
N LYS A 440 -80.07 57.90 -17.14
CA LYS A 440 -80.94 58.09 -18.31
C LYS A 440 -82.33 58.62 -17.93
N GLU A 441 -82.89 58.18 -16.82
CA GLU A 441 -84.18 58.65 -16.31
C GLU A 441 -84.06 60.09 -15.81
N GLU A 442 -83.03 60.43 -15.03
CA GLU A 442 -82.70 61.79 -14.62
C GLU A 442 -82.44 62.70 -15.83
N HIS A 443 -81.66 62.25 -16.80
CA HIS A 443 -81.42 62.99 -18.05
C HIS A 443 -82.72 63.20 -18.84
N LYS A 444 -83.60 62.19 -18.91
CA LYS A 444 -84.91 62.31 -19.57
C LYS A 444 -85.84 63.26 -18.82
N GLN A 445 -85.79 63.29 -17.49
CA GLN A 445 -86.52 64.23 -16.66
C GLN A 445 -85.99 65.66 -16.83
N MET A 446 -84.67 65.87 -16.82
CA MET A 446 -84.05 67.16 -17.15
C MET A 446 -84.40 67.62 -18.56
N MET A 447 -84.42 66.72 -19.55
CA MET A 447 -84.82 67.03 -20.92
C MET A 447 -86.30 67.44 -21.02
N LYS A 448 -87.19 66.78 -20.25
CA LYS A 448 -88.60 67.18 -20.16
C LYS A 448 -88.78 68.54 -19.49
N GLN A 449 -88.06 68.80 -18.40
CA GLN A 449 -88.06 70.12 -17.75
C GLN A 449 -87.56 71.21 -18.71
N ALA A 450 -86.48 70.96 -19.46
CA ALA A 450 -85.99 71.88 -20.48
C ALA A 450 -87.03 72.12 -21.60
N LEU A 451 -87.76 71.09 -22.04
CA LEU A 451 -88.85 71.22 -23.02
C LEU A 451 -90.07 71.96 -22.46
N GLU A 452 -90.45 71.74 -21.20
CA GLU A 452 -91.50 72.47 -20.50
C GLU A 452 -91.12 73.93 -20.28
N ASP A 453 -89.86 74.23 -19.96
CA ASP A 453 -89.33 75.59 -19.86
C ASP A 453 -89.33 76.29 -21.24
N VAL A 454 -88.98 75.58 -22.32
CA VAL A 454 -89.11 76.09 -23.70
C VAL A 454 -90.58 76.36 -24.03
N SER A 455 -91.49 75.43 -23.74
CA SER A 455 -92.92 75.60 -24.03
C SER A 455 -93.57 76.70 -23.16
N ASN A 456 -93.13 76.87 -21.90
CA ASN A 456 -93.50 78.00 -21.05
C ASN A 456 -92.91 79.32 -21.56
N SER A 457 -91.68 79.31 -22.10
CA SER A 457 -91.08 80.49 -22.75
C SER A 457 -91.81 80.87 -24.05
N GLU A 458 -92.28 79.88 -24.82
CA GLU A 458 -93.11 80.05 -26.02
C GLU A 458 -94.53 80.51 -25.67
N MET A 459 -95.10 80.09 -24.54
CA MET A 459 -96.36 80.60 -23.99
C MET A 459 -96.23 82.04 -23.48
N ILE A 460 -95.07 82.43 -22.92
CA ILE A 460 -94.76 83.82 -22.54
C ILE A 460 -94.52 84.69 -23.80
N GLU A 461 -93.89 84.15 -24.85
CA GLU A 461 -93.77 84.85 -26.16
C GLU A 461 -95.09 84.93 -26.92
N SER A 462 -95.95 83.91 -26.82
CA SER A 462 -97.30 83.90 -27.41
C SER A 462 -98.26 84.83 -26.67
N GLY A 463 -98.13 84.94 -25.34
CA GLY A 463 -98.79 85.99 -24.54
C GLY A 463 -98.29 87.40 -24.87
N ARG A 464 -96.99 87.57 -25.16
CA ARG A 464 -96.44 88.85 -25.65
C ARG A 464 -96.84 89.18 -27.09
N LYS A 465 -97.13 88.19 -27.94
CA LYS A 465 -97.68 88.38 -29.31
C LYS A 465 -99.19 88.62 -29.33
N ALA A 466 -99.97 88.02 -28.41
CA ALA A 466 -101.41 88.31 -28.26
C ALA A 466 -101.68 89.73 -27.76
N CYS A 467 -100.75 90.35 -27.02
CA CYS A 467 -100.80 91.79 -26.71
C CYS A 467 -100.43 92.73 -27.88
N ARG A 468 -100.20 92.23 -29.11
CA ARG A 468 -99.80 93.09 -30.25
C ARG A 468 -100.70 93.04 -31.49
N LEU A 469 -101.70 92.17 -31.61
CA LEU A 469 -102.56 92.15 -32.79
C LEU A 469 -104.00 91.69 -32.46
N GLY A 470 -104.94 92.63 -32.43
CA GLY A 470 -106.41 92.39 -32.48
C GLY A 470 -107.15 92.82 -31.20
N GLY A 471 -107.99 93.87 -31.19
CA GLY A 471 -108.64 94.49 -32.35
C GLY A 471 -109.75 93.62 -32.89
#